data_AF-A0A7Y2IVY7-F1
#
_entry.id   AF-A0A7Y2IVY7-F1
#
_cell.length_a   1.000
_cell.length_b   1.000
_cell.length_c   1.000
_cell.angle_alpha   90.00
_cell.angle_beta   90.00
_cell.angle_gamma   90.00
#
_symmetry.space_group_name_H-M   'P 1'
#
loop_
_entity.id
_entity.type
_entity.pdbx_description
1 polymer ?
#
loop_
_entity_poly.entity_id
_entity_poly.type
_entity_poly.pdbx_seq_one_letter_code
_entity_poly.pdbx_strand_id
1 'polypeptide(L)'
;GDVGTATKRQAALRSSTAWGSFKQAAVSSFGYVETFGLGFAGKLAAQALGAKGSALSVRDAGLSKDSAATLAPTLAPKDDGTGILQSDRLALAKGILAGMSLDPARLARVVILAGHGSTSANNPHATGLDCGACGGHTGEANARVAVAILNDPGVRAGLAAEGTPTPEDTVFVAALHNTTTDAVTLYDTAPLMGTHGAEIDALEDKLAAAGALARAERAPTMATSADAVTARAQDWSQVRPEWGLAGCAAFIAAPRHRSAGRDLSGRAFLHSYEWGKDDGFGVLELIMTAPLVVASWINLQYYGSTVDNRVLGAGNKVLHNAVCGDLGVIEGNAGDLRPGLPWQSVHDGENYVHEPLRLNAVIEAPVEAMNDVIARHAGLRDLVDNGWVHLFQMDEDGRIAKRYTGKGRWEALGGNDPVMANAA
;
A
#
# COMPACT_ATOMS: atom_id res chain seq x y z
N GLY A 1 17.71 -13.50 15.96
CA GLY A 1 18.27 -12.64 14.90
C GLY A 1 19.73 -12.44 15.18
N ASP A 2 20.60 -12.76 14.22
CA ASP A 2 22.05 -12.76 14.42
C ASP A 2 22.55 -11.33 14.68
N VAL A 3 23.00 -11.06 15.92
CA VAL A 3 23.63 -9.79 16.33
C VAL A 3 24.80 -9.43 15.40
N GLY A 4 25.44 -10.44 14.80
CA GLY A 4 26.47 -10.28 13.78
C GLY A 4 25.95 -9.61 12.51
N THR A 5 24.77 -9.98 12.01
CA THR A 5 24.17 -9.39 10.81
C THR A 5 23.77 -7.94 11.05
N ALA A 6 23.16 -7.63 12.20
CA ALA A 6 22.78 -6.26 12.55
C ALA A 6 24.01 -5.34 12.65
N THR A 7 25.07 -5.81 13.31
CA THR A 7 26.32 -5.06 13.46
C THR A 7 27.01 -4.83 12.10
N LYS A 8 27.10 -5.87 11.26
CA LYS A 8 27.65 -5.77 9.90
C LYS A 8 26.84 -4.78 9.05
N ARG A 9 25.51 -4.83 9.14
CA ARG A 9 24.62 -3.90 8.43
C ARG A 9 24.85 -2.47 8.86
N GLN A 10 24.90 -2.20 10.18
CA GLN A 10 25.15 -0.86 10.70
C GLN A 10 26.52 -0.32 10.27
N ALA A 11 27.56 -1.15 10.27
CA ALA A 11 28.87 -0.76 9.75
C ALA A 11 28.82 -0.42 8.26
N ALA A 12 28.19 -1.26 7.44
CA ALA A 12 28.03 -1.02 6.00
C ALA A 12 27.23 0.26 5.72
N LEU A 13 26.14 0.49 6.45
CA LEU A 13 25.34 1.71 6.35
C LEU A 13 26.16 2.94 6.74
N ARG A 14 26.87 2.93 7.86
CA ARG A 14 27.74 4.04 8.29
C ARG A 14 28.79 4.38 7.24
N SER A 15 29.45 3.36 6.68
CA SER A 15 30.42 3.55 5.59
C SER A 15 29.77 4.15 4.34
N SER A 16 28.59 3.65 3.93
CA SER A 16 27.86 4.18 2.78
C SER A 16 27.39 5.62 3.00
N THR A 17 26.90 5.94 4.19
CA THR A 17 26.48 7.30 4.56
C THR A 17 27.66 8.25 4.54
N ALA A 18 28.79 7.87 5.15
CA ALA A 18 30.00 8.70 5.15
C ALA A 18 30.50 8.96 3.71
N TRP A 19 30.48 7.94 2.86
CA TRP A 19 30.82 8.08 1.44
C TRP A 19 29.83 8.96 0.68
N GLY A 20 28.53 8.82 0.94
CA GLY A 20 27.47 9.68 0.39
C GLY A 20 27.65 11.14 0.79
N SER A 21 27.88 11.41 2.08
CA SER A 21 28.15 12.75 2.60
C SER A 21 29.40 13.36 1.97
N PHE A 22 30.46 12.58 1.75
CA PHE A 22 31.65 13.06 1.02
C PHE A 22 31.32 13.47 -0.42
N LYS A 23 30.52 12.69 -1.16
CA LYS A 23 30.14 13.04 -2.54
C LYS A 23 29.26 14.29 -2.62
N GLN A 24 28.42 14.51 -1.62
CA GLN A 24 27.44 15.60 -1.59
C GLN A 24 27.94 16.86 -0.87
N ALA A 25 29.07 16.78 -0.17
CA ALA A 25 29.64 17.93 0.53
C ALA A 25 30.11 19.00 -0.47
N ALA A 26 29.83 20.27 -0.15
CA ALA A 26 30.07 21.42 -1.03
C ALA A 26 31.53 21.55 -1.51
N VAL A 27 32.49 21.10 -0.70
CA VAL A 27 33.93 21.20 -0.98
C VAL A 27 34.48 20.04 -1.83
N SER A 28 33.79 18.89 -1.88
CA SER A 28 34.28 17.67 -2.53
C SER A 28 33.41 17.18 -3.68
N SER A 29 32.19 17.70 -3.83
CA SER A 29 31.26 17.28 -4.89
C SER A 29 31.82 17.53 -6.30
N PHE A 30 32.36 18.73 -6.57
CA PHE A 30 32.95 19.05 -7.87
C PHE A 30 34.19 18.20 -8.17
N GLY A 31 35.14 18.12 -7.23
CA GLY A 31 36.34 17.30 -7.41
C GLY A 31 36.03 15.81 -7.56
N TYR A 32 34.99 15.30 -6.88
CA TYR A 32 34.50 13.93 -7.06
C TYR A 32 33.97 13.70 -8.47
N VAL A 33 33.11 14.59 -8.98
CA VAL A 33 32.54 14.50 -10.33
C VAL A 33 33.64 14.61 -11.39
N GLU A 34 34.58 15.54 -11.24
CA GLU A 34 35.70 15.69 -12.17
C GLU A 34 36.61 14.45 -12.22
N THR A 35 36.89 13.86 -11.05
CA THR A 35 37.83 12.74 -10.94
C THR A 35 37.21 11.40 -11.34
N PHE A 36 35.96 11.15 -10.92
CA PHE A 36 35.32 9.84 -11.05
C PHE A 36 34.13 9.83 -12.02
N GLY A 37 33.64 10.99 -12.46
CA GLY A 37 32.42 11.13 -13.26
C GLY A 37 32.44 10.35 -14.57
N LEU A 38 33.55 10.41 -15.32
CA LEU A 38 33.71 9.65 -16.57
C LEU A 38 33.61 8.13 -16.36
N GLY A 39 34.01 7.63 -15.19
CA GLY A 39 33.87 6.22 -14.82
C GLY A 39 32.41 5.74 -14.75
N PHE A 40 31.44 6.65 -14.61
CA PHE A 40 30.02 6.32 -14.62
C PHE A 40 29.42 6.21 -16.04
N ALA A 41 30.12 6.67 -17.10
CA ALA A 41 29.58 6.69 -18.45
C ALA A 41 29.16 5.29 -18.95
N GLY A 42 29.98 4.26 -18.69
CA GLY A 42 29.64 2.87 -19.06
C GLY A 42 28.42 2.34 -18.30
N LYS A 43 28.28 2.68 -17.01
CA LYS A 43 27.10 2.32 -16.21
C LYS A 43 25.84 2.98 -16.75
N LEU A 44 25.90 4.28 -17.05
CA LEU A 44 24.77 5.04 -17.59
C LEU A 44 24.38 4.51 -18.98
N ALA A 45 25.35 4.21 -19.84
CA ALA A 45 25.10 3.61 -21.15
C ALA A 45 24.44 2.24 -21.04
N ALA A 46 24.93 1.37 -20.14
CA ALA A 46 24.31 0.08 -19.89
C ALA A 46 22.86 0.22 -19.39
N GLN A 47 22.61 1.13 -18.44
CA GLN A 47 21.26 1.40 -17.93
C GLN A 47 20.33 1.97 -18.99
N ALA A 48 20.82 2.88 -19.85
CA ALA A 48 20.06 3.41 -20.98
C ALA A 48 19.72 2.35 -22.04
N LEU A 49 20.53 1.29 -22.15
CA LEU A 49 20.28 0.13 -23.02
C LEU A 49 19.44 -0.96 -22.34
N GLY A 50 18.80 -0.66 -21.19
CA GLY A 50 17.89 -1.58 -20.52
C GLY A 50 18.58 -2.61 -19.62
N ALA A 51 19.86 -2.45 -19.29
CA ALA A 51 20.46 -3.24 -18.22
C ALA A 51 19.71 -2.94 -16.92
N LYS A 52 19.12 -3.98 -16.31
CA LYS A 52 18.37 -3.87 -15.06
C LYS A 52 19.25 -3.21 -14.00
N GLY A 53 18.98 -1.94 -13.71
CA GLY A 53 19.49 -1.32 -12.50
C GLY A 53 18.89 -2.06 -11.31
N SER A 54 19.69 -2.38 -10.28
CA SER A 54 19.07 -2.72 -9.01
C SER A 54 18.39 -1.45 -8.51
N ALA A 55 17.06 -1.38 -8.55
CA ALA A 55 16.35 -0.48 -7.65
C ALA A 55 16.87 -0.83 -6.25
N LEU A 56 17.55 0.12 -5.62
CA LEU A 56 18.09 -0.10 -4.29
C LEU A 56 16.90 -0.21 -3.35
N SER A 57 16.55 -1.45 -3.01
CA SER A 57 15.63 -1.73 -1.92
C SER A 57 16.22 -1.10 -0.66
N VAL A 58 15.57 -0.04 -0.16
CA VAL A 58 15.95 0.62 1.11
C VAL A 58 15.99 -0.42 2.24
N ARG A 59 15.08 -1.41 2.19
CA ARG A 59 15.06 -2.56 3.09
C ARG A 59 16.36 -3.33 3.08
N ASP A 60 16.97 -3.55 1.92
CA ASP A 60 18.16 -4.39 1.78
C ASP A 60 19.47 -3.59 1.88
N ALA A 61 19.38 -2.28 2.09
CA ALA A 61 20.54 -1.41 2.25
C ALA A 61 21.46 -1.88 3.39
N GLY A 62 22.73 -2.09 3.05
CA GLY A 62 23.77 -2.56 3.97
C GLY A 62 23.73 -4.07 4.27
N LEU A 63 22.83 -4.84 3.64
CA LEU A 63 22.80 -6.30 3.76
C LEU A 63 23.59 -6.98 2.63
N SER A 64 24.15 -8.16 2.93
CA SER A 64 24.57 -9.07 1.86
C SER A 64 23.35 -9.68 1.17
N LYS A 65 23.52 -10.18 -0.06
CA LYS A 65 22.43 -10.86 -0.79
C LYS A 65 21.83 -12.02 0.01
N ASP A 66 22.67 -12.83 0.64
CA ASP A 66 22.21 -13.98 1.44
C ASP A 66 21.45 -13.55 2.69
N SER A 67 21.91 -12.48 3.37
CA SER A 67 21.20 -11.94 4.53
C SER A 67 19.88 -11.29 4.12
N ALA A 68 19.84 -10.58 2.99
CA ALA A 68 18.60 -9.99 2.47
C ALA A 68 17.56 -11.07 2.10
N ALA A 69 18.02 -12.19 1.50
CA ALA A 69 17.15 -13.29 1.08
C ALA A 69 16.57 -14.10 2.26
N THR A 70 17.30 -14.16 3.39
CA THR A 70 16.89 -14.95 4.58
C THR A 70 16.29 -14.10 5.70
N LEU A 71 16.30 -12.77 5.57
CA LEU A 71 15.74 -11.88 6.58
C LEU A 71 14.22 -12.07 6.70
N ALA A 72 13.76 -12.31 7.93
CA ALA A 72 12.36 -12.51 8.27
C ALA A 72 12.01 -11.81 9.58
N PRO A 73 10.77 -11.33 9.75
CA PRO A 73 10.30 -10.89 11.06
C PRO A 73 10.26 -12.08 12.04
N THR A 74 10.41 -11.79 13.33
CA THR A 74 10.28 -12.79 14.39
C THR A 74 9.23 -12.36 15.39
N LEU A 75 8.35 -13.29 15.78
CA LEU A 75 7.35 -13.06 16.81
C LEU A 75 7.90 -13.21 18.23
N ALA A 76 9.11 -13.78 18.37
CA ALA A 76 9.68 -14.08 19.68
C ALA A 76 9.87 -12.79 20.48
N PRO A 77 9.29 -12.70 21.69
CA PRO A 77 9.49 -11.56 22.56
C PRO A 77 10.97 -11.44 22.95
N LYS A 78 11.44 -10.21 23.07
CA LYS A 78 12.81 -9.88 23.47
C LYS A 78 12.80 -8.90 24.64
N ASP A 79 13.92 -8.84 25.34
CA ASP A 79 14.12 -7.97 26.51
C ASP A 79 14.03 -6.47 26.19
N ASP A 80 14.15 -6.09 24.92
CA ASP A 80 14.02 -4.70 24.43
C ASP A 80 12.55 -4.27 24.22
N GLY A 81 11.59 -5.12 24.59
CA GLY A 81 10.15 -4.86 24.42
C GLY A 81 9.63 -5.13 23.01
N THR A 82 10.45 -5.67 22.10
CA THR A 82 10.01 -6.09 20.76
C THR A 82 9.51 -7.54 20.74
N GLY A 83 8.69 -7.88 19.74
CA GLY A 83 8.06 -9.18 19.60
C GLY A 83 6.63 -9.22 20.14
N ILE A 84 5.99 -10.39 20.11
CA ILE A 84 4.57 -10.55 20.44
C ILE A 84 4.41 -11.75 21.38
N LEU A 85 3.84 -11.49 22.57
CA LEU A 85 3.57 -12.53 23.57
C LEU A 85 2.54 -13.52 23.05
N GLN A 86 2.66 -14.79 23.45
CA GLN A 86 1.73 -15.84 23.02
C GLN A 86 0.27 -15.51 23.40
N SER A 87 0.07 -14.88 24.56
CA SER A 87 -1.25 -14.41 25.03
C SER A 87 -1.92 -13.45 24.05
N ASP A 88 -1.12 -12.62 23.38
CA ASP A 88 -1.62 -11.53 22.54
C ASP A 88 -1.83 -12.01 21.09
N ARG A 89 -1.10 -13.06 20.67
CA ARG A 89 -1.20 -13.63 19.32
C ARG A 89 -2.60 -14.15 19.02
N LEU A 90 -3.29 -14.76 19.99
CA LEU A 90 -4.65 -15.24 19.79
C LEU A 90 -5.62 -14.07 19.56
N ALA A 91 -5.53 -13.02 20.37
CA ALA A 91 -6.35 -11.82 20.21
C ALA A 91 -6.09 -11.14 18.85
N LEU A 92 -4.81 -11.05 18.44
CA LEU A 92 -4.43 -10.54 17.13
C LEU A 92 -4.98 -11.38 15.99
N ALA A 93 -4.89 -12.72 16.07
CA ALA A 93 -5.44 -13.62 15.06
C ALA A 93 -6.95 -13.43 14.87
N LYS A 94 -7.70 -13.31 15.98
CA LYS A 94 -9.14 -13.03 15.96
C LYS A 94 -9.42 -11.68 15.29
N GLY A 95 -8.68 -10.64 15.68
CA GLY A 95 -8.81 -9.31 15.07
C GLY A 95 -8.50 -9.30 13.56
N ILE A 96 -7.47 -10.04 13.14
CA ILE A 96 -7.06 -10.18 11.74
C ILE A 96 -8.17 -10.87 10.92
N LEU A 97 -8.69 -12.01 11.39
CA LEU A 97 -9.74 -12.76 10.69
C LEU A 97 -11.06 -11.96 10.63
N ALA A 98 -11.48 -11.39 11.76
CA ALA A 98 -12.69 -10.57 11.84
C ALA A 98 -12.57 -9.30 10.98
N GLY A 99 -11.45 -8.58 11.04
CA GLY A 99 -11.23 -7.35 10.28
C GLY A 99 -11.23 -7.56 8.76
N MET A 100 -10.91 -8.77 8.29
CA MET A 100 -11.00 -9.16 6.87
C MET A 100 -12.31 -9.85 6.50
N SER A 101 -13.26 -9.98 7.43
CA SER A 101 -14.50 -10.75 7.25
C SER A 101 -14.25 -12.20 6.79
N LEU A 102 -13.15 -12.81 7.25
CA LEU A 102 -12.82 -14.20 6.94
C LEU A 102 -13.48 -15.13 7.95
N ASP A 103 -14.31 -16.05 7.46
CA ASP A 103 -14.87 -17.13 8.24
C ASP A 103 -13.80 -18.23 8.43
N PRO A 104 -13.29 -18.44 9.66
CA PRO A 104 -12.22 -19.40 9.92
C PRO A 104 -12.61 -20.83 9.51
N ALA A 105 -13.89 -21.19 9.58
CA ALA A 105 -14.38 -22.53 9.28
C ALA A 105 -14.49 -22.82 7.77
N ARG A 106 -14.39 -21.79 6.91
CA ARG A 106 -14.60 -21.89 5.46
C ARG A 106 -13.39 -21.46 4.63
N LEU A 107 -12.21 -21.54 5.22
CA LEU A 107 -10.97 -21.19 4.53
C LEU A 107 -10.60 -22.22 3.47
N ALA A 108 -9.95 -21.74 2.42
CA ALA A 108 -9.32 -22.60 1.41
C ALA A 108 -8.03 -23.22 1.98
N ARG A 109 -7.56 -24.30 1.35
CA ARG A 109 -6.30 -24.96 1.73
C ARG A 109 -5.09 -24.03 1.72
N VAL A 110 -5.07 -23.04 0.83
CA VAL A 110 -4.05 -21.99 0.79
C VAL A 110 -4.73 -20.63 0.84
N VAL A 111 -4.36 -19.80 1.83
CA VAL A 111 -4.85 -18.43 1.99
C VAL A 111 -3.69 -17.46 1.89
N ILE A 112 -3.70 -16.58 0.88
CA ILE A 112 -2.68 -15.53 0.76
C ILE A 112 -3.08 -14.31 1.59
N LEU A 113 -2.15 -13.82 2.40
CA LEU A 113 -2.18 -12.45 2.91
C LEU A 113 -1.11 -11.64 2.17
N ALA A 114 -1.56 -10.70 1.34
CA ALA A 114 -0.68 -9.88 0.52
C ALA A 114 -0.52 -8.48 1.14
N GLY A 115 0.71 -8.12 1.48
CA GLY A 115 1.10 -6.72 1.60
C GLY A 115 1.34 -6.14 0.21
N HIS A 116 1.47 -4.82 0.12
CA HIS A 116 1.82 -4.16 -1.14
C HIS A 116 3.06 -3.28 -0.98
N GLY A 117 3.73 -3.02 -2.10
CA GLY A 117 4.87 -2.12 -2.21
C GLY A 117 5.05 -1.73 -3.67
N SER A 118 6.04 -0.91 -3.95
CA SER A 118 6.29 -0.37 -5.28
C SER A 118 7.76 -0.51 -5.66
N THR A 119 8.09 -0.25 -6.92
CA THR A 119 9.49 -0.17 -7.35
C THR A 119 9.65 0.95 -8.34
N SER A 120 10.54 1.89 -8.04
CA SER A 120 10.94 2.93 -8.97
C SER A 120 12.43 3.21 -8.89
N ALA A 121 13.05 3.52 -10.02
CA ALA A 121 14.42 4.01 -10.09
C ALA A 121 14.44 5.54 -10.05
N ASN A 122 15.47 6.11 -9.40
CA ASN A 122 15.74 7.56 -9.39
C ASN A 122 14.52 8.43 -9.03
N ASN A 123 13.80 8.04 -7.97
CA ASN A 123 12.57 8.72 -7.58
C ASN A 123 12.64 9.15 -6.11
N PRO A 124 12.86 10.45 -5.82
CA PRO A 124 12.85 10.98 -4.46
C PRO A 124 11.53 10.77 -3.71
N HIS A 125 10.46 10.47 -4.44
CA HIS A 125 9.11 10.23 -3.93
C HIS A 125 8.76 8.74 -3.82
N ALA A 126 9.74 7.83 -3.96
CA ALA A 126 9.49 6.39 -4.00
C ALA A 126 8.74 5.86 -2.75
N THR A 127 9.06 6.36 -1.56
CA THR A 127 8.37 5.97 -0.32
C THR A 127 6.91 6.42 -0.29
N GLY A 128 6.56 7.49 -1.03
CA GLY A 128 5.18 7.91 -1.23
C GLY A 128 4.37 6.99 -2.15
N LEU A 129 5.03 6.10 -2.91
CA LEU A 129 4.38 5.07 -3.74
C LEU A 129 4.24 3.72 -3.02
N ASP A 130 4.91 3.56 -1.89
CA ASP A 130 4.74 2.42 -0.98
C ASP A 130 3.50 2.59 -0.10
N CYS A 131 3.30 1.70 0.88
CA CYS A 131 2.12 1.74 1.71
C CYS A 131 2.16 2.91 2.72
N GLY A 132 1.26 3.88 2.54
CA GLY A 132 1.07 4.98 3.49
C GLY A 132 0.71 4.49 4.90
N ALA A 133 -0.11 3.44 5.01
CA ALA A 133 -0.42 2.82 6.31
C ALA A 133 0.77 2.10 6.97
N CYS A 134 1.81 1.77 6.19
CA CYS A 134 3.07 1.23 6.69
C CYS A 134 4.16 2.31 6.83
N GLY A 135 3.78 3.60 6.80
CA GLY A 135 4.71 4.71 6.92
C GLY A 135 5.67 4.84 5.75
N GLY A 136 5.21 4.52 4.53
CA GLY A 136 6.03 4.58 3.31
C GLY A 136 7.00 3.42 3.15
N HIS A 137 6.70 2.29 3.80
CA HIS A 137 7.39 1.02 3.62
C HIS A 137 6.49 0.03 2.87
N THR A 138 7.08 -1.05 2.37
CA THR A 138 6.30 -2.18 1.86
C THR A 138 5.53 -2.87 2.99
N GLY A 139 4.36 -3.43 2.67
CA GLY A 139 3.54 -4.22 3.59
C GLY A 139 4.07 -5.64 3.84
N GLU A 140 5.24 -5.99 3.32
CA GLU A 140 5.82 -7.34 3.38
C GLU A 140 5.98 -7.84 4.82
N ALA A 141 6.59 -7.04 5.70
CA ALA A 141 6.78 -7.43 7.10
C ALA A 141 5.44 -7.68 7.81
N ASN A 142 4.43 -6.85 7.56
CA ASN A 142 3.10 -6.97 8.15
C ASN A 142 2.40 -8.25 7.68
N ALA A 143 2.44 -8.56 6.39
CA ALA A 143 1.90 -9.80 5.84
C ALA A 143 2.58 -11.04 6.44
N ARG A 144 3.91 -11.03 6.54
CA ARG A 144 4.68 -12.14 7.13
C ARG A 144 4.41 -12.31 8.63
N VAL A 145 4.26 -11.22 9.39
CA VAL A 145 3.86 -11.28 10.80
C VAL A 145 2.45 -11.86 10.94
N ALA A 146 1.47 -11.39 10.16
CA ALA A 146 0.10 -11.89 10.21
C ALA A 146 0.04 -13.40 9.90
N VAL A 147 0.75 -13.84 8.86
CA VAL A 147 0.85 -15.25 8.47
C VAL A 147 1.53 -16.08 9.55
N ALA A 148 2.62 -15.59 10.13
CA ALA A 148 3.30 -16.29 11.22
C ALA A 148 2.39 -16.47 12.45
N ILE A 149 1.53 -15.48 12.76
CA ILE A 149 0.54 -15.57 13.83
C ILE A 149 -0.54 -16.60 13.50
N LEU A 150 -1.11 -16.55 12.29
CA LEU A 150 -2.22 -17.43 11.90
C LEU A 150 -1.82 -18.90 11.71
N ASN A 151 -0.56 -19.14 11.36
CA ASN A 151 0.01 -20.49 11.28
C ASN A 151 0.55 -21.01 12.62
N ASP A 152 0.59 -20.19 13.68
CA ASP A 152 1.09 -20.61 15.00
C ASP A 152 0.20 -21.72 15.59
N PRO A 153 0.75 -22.91 15.93
CA PRO A 153 -0.06 -24.03 16.43
C PRO A 153 -0.82 -23.70 17.72
N GLY A 154 -0.25 -22.86 18.59
CA GLY A 154 -0.91 -22.43 19.82
C GLY A 154 -2.08 -21.50 19.54
N VAL A 155 -1.96 -20.61 18.55
CA VAL A 155 -3.06 -19.77 18.07
C VAL A 155 -4.18 -20.63 17.46
N ARG A 156 -3.84 -21.59 16.59
CA ARG A 156 -4.83 -22.48 15.97
C ARG A 156 -5.58 -23.33 17.01
N ALA A 157 -4.87 -23.84 18.01
CA ALA A 157 -5.49 -24.54 19.14
C ALA A 157 -6.40 -23.62 19.95
N GLY A 158 -5.99 -22.38 20.21
CA GLY A 158 -6.80 -21.37 20.88
C GLY A 158 -8.09 -21.02 20.13
N LEU A 159 -7.99 -20.79 18.81
CA LEU A 159 -9.14 -20.55 17.94
C LEU A 159 -10.13 -21.72 17.95
N ALA A 160 -9.63 -22.96 17.93
CA ALA A 160 -10.48 -24.15 18.04
C ALA A 160 -11.17 -24.26 19.41
N ALA A 161 -10.46 -23.97 20.50
CA ALA A 161 -11.01 -23.99 21.85
C ALA A 161 -12.12 -22.95 22.07
N GLU A 162 -12.07 -21.83 21.33
CA GLU A 162 -13.09 -20.78 21.35
C GLU A 162 -14.22 -20.97 20.32
N GLY A 163 -14.24 -22.11 19.62
CA GLY A 163 -15.32 -22.48 18.68
C GLY A 163 -15.17 -21.94 17.25
N THR A 164 -14.00 -21.40 16.88
CA THR A 164 -13.70 -20.89 15.53
C THR A 164 -12.50 -21.60 14.92
N PRO A 165 -12.53 -22.93 14.73
CA PRO A 165 -11.38 -23.68 14.23
C PRO A 165 -11.06 -23.32 12.77
N THR A 166 -9.77 -23.34 12.42
CA THR A 166 -9.30 -23.33 11.02
C THR A 166 -9.09 -24.75 10.52
N PRO A 167 -9.48 -25.10 9.27
CA PRO A 167 -9.29 -26.45 8.73
C PRO A 167 -7.83 -26.90 8.82
N GLU A 168 -7.57 -28.14 9.24
CA GLU A 168 -6.21 -28.64 9.53
C GLU A 168 -5.25 -28.47 8.35
N ASP A 169 -5.76 -28.66 7.12
CA ASP A 169 -5.05 -28.55 5.85
C ASP A 169 -5.02 -27.12 5.26
N THR A 170 -5.47 -26.12 6.02
CA THR A 170 -5.31 -24.70 5.66
C THR A 170 -3.95 -24.18 6.10
N VAL A 171 -3.23 -23.57 5.16
CA VAL A 171 -2.01 -22.81 5.42
C VAL A 171 -2.15 -21.37 4.92
N PHE A 172 -1.68 -20.43 5.73
CA PHE A 172 -1.55 -19.04 5.32
C PHE A 172 -0.18 -18.82 4.67
N VAL A 173 -0.14 -18.03 3.59
CA VAL A 173 1.10 -17.70 2.86
C VAL A 173 1.21 -16.19 2.72
N ALA A 174 2.38 -15.65 3.04
CA ALA A 174 2.62 -14.22 2.93
C ALA A 174 2.99 -13.87 1.49
N ALA A 175 2.48 -12.75 0.99
CA ALA A 175 2.82 -12.24 -0.32
C ALA A 175 3.14 -10.74 -0.30
N LEU A 176 3.89 -10.29 -1.29
CA LEU A 176 4.06 -8.88 -1.63
C LEU A 176 3.61 -8.64 -3.07
N HIS A 177 2.58 -7.83 -3.25
CA HIS A 177 2.22 -7.29 -4.57
C HIS A 177 3.01 -6.02 -4.83
N ASN A 178 3.83 -6.04 -5.87
CA ASN A 178 4.47 -4.85 -6.41
C ASN A 178 3.47 -4.11 -7.29
N THR A 179 2.92 -3.01 -6.81
CA THR A 179 1.88 -2.24 -7.49
C THR A 179 2.37 -1.63 -8.80
N THR A 180 3.68 -1.45 -8.95
CA THR A 180 4.26 -0.90 -10.19
C THR A 180 4.33 -1.92 -11.31
N THR A 181 4.74 -3.15 -10.98
CA THR A 181 5.00 -4.21 -11.97
C THR A 181 3.92 -5.28 -12.01
N ASP A 182 2.97 -5.26 -11.07
CA ASP A 182 1.99 -6.32 -10.78
C ASP A 182 2.61 -7.71 -10.57
N ALA A 183 3.88 -7.76 -10.17
CA ALA A 183 4.49 -8.99 -9.70
C ALA A 183 4.03 -9.28 -8.27
N VAL A 184 3.61 -10.52 -8.01
CA VAL A 184 3.31 -11.00 -6.66
C VAL A 184 4.39 -11.99 -6.26
N THR A 185 5.10 -11.72 -5.17
CA THR A 185 6.13 -12.61 -4.62
C THR A 185 5.59 -13.30 -3.38
N LEU A 186 5.59 -14.63 -3.36
CA LEU A 186 5.26 -15.43 -2.18
C LEU A 186 6.50 -15.59 -1.30
N TYR A 187 6.30 -15.55 0.02
CA TYR A 187 7.38 -15.68 1.01
C TYR A 187 7.20 -16.93 1.84
N ASP A 188 8.33 -17.45 2.32
CA ASP A 188 8.40 -18.53 3.30
C ASP A 188 7.66 -19.82 2.86
N THR A 189 7.64 -20.12 1.56
CA THR A 189 6.93 -21.27 0.96
C THR A 189 7.69 -22.58 1.07
N ALA A 190 9.02 -22.57 1.28
CA ALA A 190 9.85 -23.77 1.28
C ALA A 190 9.36 -24.89 2.24
N PRO A 191 8.91 -24.61 3.47
CA PRO A 191 8.36 -25.64 4.37
C PRO A 191 7.05 -26.25 3.88
N LEU A 192 6.33 -25.57 2.99
CA LEU A 192 5.00 -25.96 2.51
C LEU A 192 5.06 -26.80 1.23
N MET A 193 6.19 -26.81 0.52
CA MET A 193 6.30 -27.48 -0.79
C MET A 193 6.04 -28.99 -0.74
N GLY A 194 6.30 -29.64 0.39
CA GLY A 194 6.01 -31.07 0.56
C GLY A 194 4.53 -31.41 0.71
N THR A 195 3.68 -30.47 1.14
CA THR A 195 2.27 -30.71 1.48
C THR A 195 1.29 -29.93 0.61
N HIS A 196 1.69 -28.74 0.14
CA HIS A 196 0.88 -27.79 -0.64
C HIS A 196 1.59 -27.33 -1.93
N GLY A 197 2.67 -28.01 -2.33
CA GLY A 197 3.51 -27.56 -3.45
C GLY A 197 2.76 -27.38 -4.76
N ALA A 198 1.90 -28.34 -5.12
CA ALA A 198 1.11 -28.27 -6.35
C ALA A 198 0.14 -27.08 -6.35
N GLU A 199 -0.50 -26.79 -5.20
CA GLU A 199 -1.38 -25.63 -5.04
C GLU A 199 -0.62 -24.32 -5.09
N ILE A 200 0.58 -24.25 -4.50
CA ILE A 200 1.45 -23.07 -4.51
C ILE A 200 1.96 -22.79 -5.93
N ASP A 201 2.47 -23.80 -6.64
CA ASP A 201 2.95 -23.64 -8.03
C ASP A 201 1.82 -23.15 -8.94
N ALA A 202 0.64 -23.78 -8.86
CA ALA A 202 -0.52 -23.36 -9.64
C ALA A 202 -1.03 -21.96 -9.28
N LEU A 203 -0.81 -21.53 -8.03
CA LEU A 203 -1.17 -20.19 -7.56
C LEU A 203 -0.19 -19.14 -8.09
N GLU A 204 1.11 -19.42 -8.09
CA GLU A 204 2.13 -18.54 -8.69
C GLU A 204 1.86 -18.31 -10.18
N ASP A 205 1.52 -19.36 -10.94
CA ASP A 205 1.15 -19.25 -12.35
C ASP A 205 -0.08 -18.35 -12.56
N LYS A 206 -1.11 -18.51 -11.72
CA LYS A 206 -2.33 -17.69 -11.77
C LYS A 206 -2.06 -16.24 -11.41
N LEU A 207 -1.21 -15.99 -10.41
CA LEU A 207 -0.81 -14.64 -10.02
C LEU A 207 0.00 -13.96 -11.13
N ALA A 208 0.90 -14.68 -11.79
CA ALA A 208 1.66 -14.18 -12.94
C ALA A 208 0.73 -13.80 -14.11
N ALA A 209 -0.27 -14.65 -14.40
CA ALA A 209 -1.29 -14.37 -15.43
C ALA A 209 -2.15 -13.16 -15.06
N ALA A 210 -2.62 -13.08 -13.81
CA ALA A 210 -3.39 -11.94 -13.31
C ALA A 210 -2.59 -10.63 -13.40
N GLY A 211 -1.30 -10.65 -13.05
CA GLY A 211 -0.43 -9.49 -13.17
C GLY A 211 -0.21 -9.06 -14.62
N ALA A 212 -0.14 -10.00 -15.57
CA ALA A 212 -0.07 -9.67 -16.99
C ALA A 212 -1.33 -8.97 -17.50
N LEU A 213 -2.51 -9.41 -17.04
CA LEU A 213 -3.78 -8.76 -17.36
C LEU A 213 -3.85 -7.34 -16.77
N ALA A 214 -3.51 -7.18 -15.49
CA ALA A 214 -3.49 -5.86 -14.83
C ALA A 214 -2.57 -4.86 -15.54
N ARG A 215 -1.37 -5.29 -15.97
CA ARG A 215 -0.48 -4.45 -16.78
C ARG A 215 -1.07 -4.11 -18.14
N ALA A 216 -1.76 -5.05 -18.79
CA ALA A 216 -2.40 -4.81 -20.08
C ALA A 216 -3.55 -3.78 -19.97
N GLU A 217 -4.32 -3.82 -18.88
CA GLU A 217 -5.36 -2.84 -18.57
C GLU A 217 -4.76 -1.45 -18.29
N ARG A 218 -3.62 -1.38 -17.59
CA ARG A 218 -2.95 -0.11 -17.24
C ARG A 218 -2.10 0.49 -18.37
N ALA A 219 -1.61 -0.32 -19.32
CA ALA A 219 -0.69 0.16 -20.36
C ALA A 219 -1.20 1.36 -21.19
N PRO A 220 -2.50 1.42 -21.60
CA PRO A 220 -3.04 2.55 -22.34
C PRO A 220 -2.97 3.87 -21.56
N THR A 221 -3.28 3.87 -20.26
CA THR A 221 -3.25 5.09 -19.43
C THR A 221 -1.83 5.62 -19.26
N MET A 222 -0.83 4.75 -19.32
CA MET A 222 0.59 5.10 -19.28
C MET A 222 1.18 5.43 -20.66
N ALA A 223 0.38 5.38 -21.72
CA ALA A 223 0.80 5.51 -23.12
C ALA A 223 1.99 4.58 -23.46
N THR A 224 1.90 3.32 -23.06
CA THR A 224 2.97 2.32 -23.24
C THR A 224 2.40 0.93 -23.57
N SER A 225 3.27 -0.09 -23.72
CA SER A 225 2.86 -1.48 -23.87
C SER A 225 2.93 -2.24 -22.53
N ALA A 226 2.13 -3.30 -22.38
CA ALA A 226 2.09 -4.10 -21.15
C ALA A 226 3.49 -4.63 -20.75
N ASP A 227 4.29 -5.04 -21.73
CA ASP A 227 5.65 -5.55 -21.51
C ASP A 227 6.63 -4.44 -21.08
N ALA A 228 6.37 -3.20 -21.51
CA ALA A 228 7.21 -2.06 -21.20
C ALA A 228 6.94 -1.46 -19.80
N VAL A 229 5.81 -1.77 -19.16
CA VAL A 229 5.48 -1.27 -17.80
C VAL A 229 6.57 -1.64 -16.79
N THR A 230 7.03 -2.89 -16.80
CA THR A 230 8.09 -3.36 -15.88
C THR A 230 9.43 -2.69 -16.16
N ALA A 231 9.78 -2.49 -17.44
CA ALA A 231 11.03 -1.82 -17.82
C ALA A 231 11.00 -0.33 -17.43
N ARG A 232 9.85 0.32 -17.63
CA ARG A 232 9.60 1.73 -17.26
C ARG A 232 9.78 1.99 -15.76
N ALA A 233 9.40 1.04 -14.91
CA ALA A 233 9.63 1.10 -13.47
C ALA A 233 11.11 1.20 -13.09
N GLN A 234 11.99 0.63 -13.92
CA GLN A 234 13.43 0.55 -13.70
C GLN A 234 14.23 1.62 -14.47
N ASP A 235 13.55 2.38 -15.33
CA ASP A 235 14.16 3.47 -16.10
C ASP A 235 14.39 4.70 -15.21
N TRP A 236 15.67 5.03 -14.99
CA TRP A 236 16.07 6.16 -14.17
C TRP A 236 15.74 7.52 -14.80
N SER A 237 15.53 7.57 -16.11
CA SER A 237 15.15 8.79 -16.85
C SER A 237 13.64 9.04 -16.81
N GLN A 238 12.87 8.05 -16.38
CA GLN A 238 11.43 8.13 -16.42
C GLN A 238 10.89 9.07 -15.34
N VAL A 239 10.34 10.20 -15.79
CA VAL A 239 9.74 11.21 -14.89
C VAL A 239 8.44 10.71 -14.25
N ARG A 240 7.71 9.82 -14.94
CA ARG A 240 6.42 9.21 -14.53
C ARG A 240 6.51 7.69 -14.54
N PRO A 241 7.29 7.07 -13.64
CA PRO A 241 7.48 5.63 -13.65
C PRO A 241 6.21 4.89 -13.24
N GLU A 242 5.42 5.51 -12.34
CA GLU A 242 4.22 4.98 -11.70
C GLU A 242 3.38 6.16 -11.19
N TRP A 243 2.06 5.99 -11.05
CA TRP A 243 1.16 6.98 -10.46
C TRP A 243 0.55 6.54 -9.12
N GLY A 244 0.79 5.30 -8.71
CA GLY A 244 0.34 4.78 -7.42
C GLY A 244 -1.18 4.73 -7.39
N LEU A 245 -1.78 5.45 -6.45
CA LEU A 245 -3.24 5.49 -6.26
C LEU A 245 -3.88 6.77 -6.84
N ALA A 246 -3.22 7.41 -7.80
CA ALA A 246 -3.81 8.51 -8.55
C ALA A 246 -5.13 8.06 -9.20
N GLY A 247 -6.11 8.97 -9.26
CA GLY A 247 -7.46 8.64 -9.70
C GLY A 247 -8.36 7.96 -8.66
N CYS A 248 -7.87 7.61 -7.47
CA CYS A 248 -8.71 7.03 -6.41
C CYS A 248 -9.90 7.96 -6.06
N ALA A 249 -11.10 7.40 -6.08
CA ALA A 249 -12.36 8.14 -6.01
C ALA A 249 -13.37 7.56 -5.02
N ALA A 250 -13.31 6.25 -4.76
CA ALA A 250 -14.28 5.57 -3.93
C ALA A 250 -13.64 4.66 -2.88
N PHE A 251 -14.33 4.48 -1.77
CA PHE A 251 -14.08 3.44 -0.77
C PHE A 251 -15.37 2.67 -0.56
N ILE A 252 -15.37 1.36 -0.76
CA ILE A 252 -16.56 0.52 -0.66
C ILE A 252 -16.33 -0.51 0.44
N ALA A 253 -17.10 -0.41 1.53
CA ALA A 253 -17.16 -1.43 2.58
C ALA A 253 -18.50 -2.16 2.50
N ALA A 254 -18.50 -3.30 1.80
CA ALA A 254 -19.68 -4.11 1.54
C ALA A 254 -19.26 -5.55 1.22
N PRO A 255 -20.18 -6.53 1.20
CA PRO A 255 -19.86 -7.89 0.78
C PRO A 255 -19.30 -7.89 -0.65
N ARG A 256 -18.26 -8.71 -0.90
CA ARG A 256 -17.54 -8.73 -2.18
C ARG A 256 -18.45 -8.88 -3.41
N HIS A 257 -19.55 -9.62 -3.27
CA HIS A 257 -20.51 -9.86 -4.35
C HIS A 257 -21.24 -8.60 -4.82
N ARG A 258 -21.29 -7.52 -4.01
CA ARG A 258 -21.87 -6.23 -4.40
C ARG A 258 -21.09 -5.56 -5.53
N SER A 259 -19.77 -5.72 -5.56
CA SER A 259 -18.88 -5.13 -6.57
C SER A 259 -18.27 -6.17 -7.51
N ALA A 260 -18.67 -7.44 -7.42
CA ALA A 260 -18.10 -8.50 -8.25
C ALA A 260 -18.52 -8.34 -9.72
N GLY A 261 -17.57 -8.49 -10.63
CA GLY A 261 -17.79 -8.35 -12.08
C GLY A 261 -18.05 -6.92 -12.55
N ARG A 262 -17.91 -5.90 -11.70
CA ARG A 262 -18.00 -4.49 -12.08
C ARG A 262 -16.60 -3.95 -12.36
N ASP A 263 -16.48 -3.22 -13.47
CA ASP A 263 -15.30 -2.41 -13.74
C ASP A 263 -15.39 -1.13 -12.91
N LEU A 264 -14.45 -0.97 -11.96
CA LEU A 264 -14.30 0.21 -11.12
C LEU A 264 -13.10 1.07 -11.56
N SER A 265 -12.56 0.78 -12.74
CA SER A 265 -11.45 1.48 -13.41
C SER A 265 -10.18 1.65 -12.54
N GLY A 266 -9.99 0.77 -11.55
CA GLY A 266 -8.89 0.87 -10.58
C GLY A 266 -9.00 2.07 -9.61
N ARG A 267 -10.19 2.69 -9.48
CA ARG A 267 -10.40 3.92 -8.69
C ARG A 267 -11.00 3.68 -7.30
N ALA A 268 -11.27 2.44 -6.92
CA ALA A 268 -11.97 2.10 -5.69
C ALA A 268 -11.11 1.27 -4.73
N PHE A 269 -11.07 1.69 -3.48
CA PHE A 269 -10.66 0.85 -2.37
C PHE A 269 -11.80 -0.10 -2.02
N LEU A 270 -11.54 -1.39 -1.91
CA LEU A 270 -12.54 -2.41 -1.60
C LEU A 270 -12.25 -3.07 -0.26
N HIS A 271 -13.25 -3.07 0.62
CA HIS A 271 -13.21 -3.76 1.90
C HIS A 271 -14.39 -4.74 2.00
N SER A 272 -14.10 -6.03 2.06
CA SER A 272 -15.14 -7.04 2.28
C SER A 272 -15.71 -6.90 3.69
N TYR A 273 -16.99 -6.56 3.78
CA TYR A 273 -17.66 -6.33 5.06
C TYR A 273 -19.07 -6.91 5.05
N GLU A 274 -19.39 -7.77 6.01
CA GLU A 274 -20.72 -8.34 6.21
C GLU A 274 -21.30 -7.87 7.54
N TRP A 275 -22.00 -6.73 7.54
CA TRP A 275 -22.50 -6.09 8.77
C TRP A 275 -23.41 -6.98 9.60
N GLY A 276 -24.16 -7.89 8.98
CA GLY A 276 -25.03 -8.84 9.69
C GLY A 276 -24.29 -9.89 10.51
N LYS A 277 -22.96 -10.01 10.36
CA LYS A 277 -22.08 -10.87 11.17
C LYS A 277 -21.25 -10.08 12.19
N ASP A 278 -21.38 -8.76 12.22
CA ASP A 278 -20.60 -7.86 13.06
C ASP A 278 -21.38 -7.50 14.33
N ASP A 279 -21.42 -8.44 15.27
CA ASP A 279 -22.10 -8.27 16.54
C ASP A 279 -21.53 -7.07 17.31
N GLY A 280 -22.36 -6.05 17.53
CA GLY A 280 -21.96 -4.82 18.21
C GLY A 280 -21.19 -3.81 17.35
N PHE A 281 -21.06 -4.06 16.04
CA PHE A 281 -20.47 -3.13 15.06
C PHE A 281 -19.00 -2.76 15.33
N GLY A 282 -18.24 -3.66 15.96
CA GLY A 282 -16.82 -3.43 16.24
C GLY A 282 -15.97 -3.44 14.96
N VAL A 283 -16.32 -4.26 13.98
CA VAL A 283 -15.64 -4.27 12.67
C VAL A 283 -16.00 -3.03 11.86
N LEU A 284 -17.25 -2.58 11.90
CA LEU A 284 -17.67 -1.29 11.32
C LEU A 284 -16.86 -0.13 11.89
N GLU A 285 -16.74 -0.09 13.22
CA GLU A 285 -15.98 0.93 13.92
C GLU A 285 -14.51 0.91 13.49
N LEU A 286 -13.91 -0.28 13.40
CA LEU A 286 -12.56 -0.45 12.88
C LEU A 286 -12.45 0.07 11.44
N ILE A 287 -13.37 -0.32 10.56
CA ILE A 287 -13.38 0.09 9.14
C ILE A 287 -13.46 1.61 8.99
N MET A 288 -14.39 2.24 9.71
CA MET A 288 -14.62 3.68 9.61
C MET A 288 -13.49 4.51 10.23
N THR A 289 -12.75 3.97 11.20
CA THR A 289 -11.69 4.69 11.93
C THR A 289 -10.27 4.40 11.44
N ALA A 290 -10.06 3.29 10.73
CA ALA A 290 -8.75 2.91 10.20
C ALA A 290 -8.70 2.95 8.65
N PRO A 291 -9.18 1.93 7.90
CA PRO A 291 -9.01 1.90 6.45
C PRO A 291 -9.74 3.05 5.72
N LEU A 292 -10.92 3.48 6.19
CA LEU A 292 -11.58 4.67 5.62
C LEU A 292 -10.74 5.94 5.81
N VAL A 293 -10.18 6.12 7.00
CA VAL A 293 -9.32 7.28 7.31
C VAL A 293 -8.05 7.24 6.46
N VAL A 294 -7.41 6.08 6.33
CA VAL A 294 -6.24 5.90 5.45
C VAL A 294 -6.58 6.22 3.98
N ALA A 295 -7.69 5.68 3.46
CA ALA A 295 -8.14 5.97 2.11
C ALA A 295 -8.41 7.48 1.91
N SER A 296 -8.96 8.15 2.93
CA SER A 296 -9.19 9.59 2.90
C SER A 296 -7.88 10.38 2.83
N TRP A 297 -6.85 9.99 3.59
CA TRP A 297 -5.55 10.68 3.58
C TRP A 297 -4.86 10.54 2.24
N ILE A 298 -4.91 9.34 1.65
CA ILE A 298 -4.37 9.08 0.31
C ILE A 298 -5.09 9.99 -0.70
N ASN A 299 -6.42 9.95 -0.75
CA ASN A 299 -7.20 10.79 -1.67
C ASN A 299 -6.92 12.28 -1.47
N LEU A 300 -6.88 12.77 -0.22
CA LEU A 300 -6.63 14.18 0.09
C LEU A 300 -5.22 14.64 -0.29
N GLN A 301 -4.21 13.76 -0.23
CA GLN A 301 -2.86 14.06 -0.69
C GLN A 301 -2.85 14.37 -2.19
N TYR A 302 -3.50 13.52 -2.99
CA TYR A 302 -3.65 13.76 -4.42
C TYR A 302 -4.52 14.98 -4.71
N TYR A 303 -5.68 15.11 -4.04
CA TYR A 303 -6.58 16.26 -4.16
C TYR A 303 -5.85 17.60 -3.94
N GLY A 304 -5.15 17.75 -2.82
CA GLY A 304 -4.41 18.97 -2.50
C GLY A 304 -3.34 19.28 -3.54
N SER A 305 -2.59 18.25 -3.95
CA SER A 305 -1.54 18.37 -4.97
C SER A 305 -2.08 18.70 -6.36
N THR A 306 -3.33 18.34 -6.67
CA THR A 306 -4.02 18.71 -7.91
C THR A 306 -4.60 20.13 -7.84
N VAL A 307 -5.24 20.52 -6.74
CA VAL A 307 -5.94 21.82 -6.60
C VAL A 307 -4.99 23.01 -6.61
N ASP A 308 -3.92 22.96 -5.82
CA ASP A 308 -2.88 24.00 -5.80
C ASP A 308 -1.52 23.36 -5.58
N ASN A 309 -0.93 22.85 -6.66
CA ASN A 309 0.36 22.16 -6.59
C ASN A 309 1.49 23.07 -6.07
N ARG A 310 1.36 24.39 -6.21
CA ARG A 310 2.39 25.33 -5.77
C ARG A 310 2.48 25.40 -4.24
N VAL A 311 1.34 25.27 -3.56
CA VAL A 311 1.23 25.39 -2.09
C VAL A 311 1.11 24.02 -1.42
N LEU A 312 0.31 23.12 -1.98
CA LEU A 312 -0.06 21.83 -1.39
C LEU A 312 0.58 20.64 -2.11
N GLY A 313 1.43 20.90 -3.10
CA GLY A 313 2.15 19.89 -3.85
C GLY A 313 3.65 20.19 -3.93
N ALA A 314 4.35 19.31 -4.62
CA ALA A 314 5.80 19.36 -4.65
C ALA A 314 6.37 20.16 -5.83
N GLY A 315 5.53 20.81 -6.64
CA GLY A 315 5.97 21.48 -7.87
C GLY A 315 6.42 20.49 -8.95
N ASN A 316 7.33 20.94 -9.82
CA ASN A 316 7.82 20.16 -10.94
C ASN A 316 8.96 19.22 -10.53
N LYS A 317 8.72 17.90 -10.62
CA LYS A 317 9.69 16.84 -10.30
C LYS A 317 11.02 16.97 -11.02
N VAL A 318 11.03 17.49 -12.26
CA VAL A 318 12.25 17.62 -13.08
C VAL A 318 13.22 18.65 -12.49
N LEU A 319 12.72 19.55 -11.64
CA LEU A 319 13.51 20.58 -10.97
C LEU A 319 13.88 20.19 -9.54
N HIS A 320 13.58 18.97 -9.10
CA HIS A 320 13.79 18.56 -7.72
C HIS A 320 15.26 18.30 -7.42
N ASN A 321 15.73 18.89 -6.33
CA ASN A 321 16.99 18.53 -5.69
C ASN A 321 16.68 17.86 -4.35
N ALA A 322 17.15 16.63 -4.18
CA ALA A 322 17.11 15.95 -2.88
C ALA A 322 18.13 16.58 -1.94
N VAL A 323 17.73 16.93 -0.72
CA VAL A 323 18.56 17.65 0.24
C VAL A 323 18.62 16.92 1.58
N CYS A 324 19.66 17.22 2.37
CA CYS A 324 19.84 16.72 3.73
C CYS A 324 19.82 15.18 3.87
N GLY A 325 20.41 14.45 2.92
CA GLY A 325 20.45 12.98 2.97
C GLY A 325 19.08 12.34 2.73
N ASP A 326 18.38 12.79 1.68
CA ASP A 326 17.06 12.31 1.25
C ASP A 326 15.92 12.60 2.25
N LEU A 327 16.07 13.62 3.11
CA LEU A 327 15.01 14.08 4.01
C LEU A 327 13.80 14.62 3.24
N GLY A 328 14.03 15.25 2.09
CA GLY A 328 13.00 15.82 1.25
C GLY A 328 13.59 16.47 0.00
N VAL A 329 12.72 17.18 -0.74
CA VAL A 329 13.09 17.85 -1.99
C VAL A 329 12.84 19.35 -1.93
N ILE A 330 13.68 20.11 -2.62
CA ILE A 330 13.41 21.49 -3.01
C ILE A 330 13.15 21.55 -4.51
N GLU A 331 12.35 22.52 -4.97
CA GLU A 331 12.14 22.77 -6.40
C GLU A 331 13.03 23.93 -6.85
N GLY A 332 13.96 23.66 -7.77
CA GLY A 332 14.94 24.64 -8.24
C GLY A 332 16.20 24.67 -7.38
N ASN A 333 16.91 25.80 -7.39
CA ASN A 333 18.22 25.97 -6.78
C ASN A 333 18.20 26.40 -5.30
N ALA A 334 17.07 26.86 -4.79
CA ALA A 334 16.87 27.29 -3.40
C ALA A 334 15.38 27.30 -3.05
N GLY A 335 15.07 27.38 -1.76
CA GLY A 335 13.69 27.52 -1.25
C GLY A 335 13.39 26.55 -0.11
N ASP A 336 12.12 26.54 0.29
CA ASP A 336 11.62 25.64 1.33
C ASP A 336 11.48 24.20 0.82
N LEU A 337 11.51 23.24 1.75
CA LEU A 337 11.15 21.86 1.47
C LEU A 337 9.72 21.79 0.94
N ARG A 338 9.53 21.02 -0.12
CA ARG A 338 8.25 20.93 -0.80
C ARG A 338 7.39 19.80 -0.22
N PRO A 339 6.15 20.09 0.21
CA PRO A 339 5.21 19.06 0.69
C PRO A 339 4.49 18.36 -0.48
N GLY A 340 3.70 17.34 -0.18
CA GLY A 340 2.77 16.75 -1.15
C GLY A 340 3.43 16.03 -2.32
N LEU A 341 2.69 15.92 -3.43
CA LEU A 341 3.10 15.17 -4.62
C LEU A 341 3.50 16.12 -5.75
N PRO A 342 4.51 15.75 -6.58
CA PRO A 342 4.89 16.57 -7.72
C PRO A 342 3.81 16.55 -8.81
N TRP A 343 3.84 17.55 -9.69
CA TRP A 343 2.94 17.66 -10.83
C TRP A 343 2.88 16.36 -11.67
N GLN A 344 4.02 15.70 -11.87
CA GLN A 344 4.13 14.44 -12.62
C GLN A 344 3.39 13.25 -11.98
N SER A 345 3.08 13.32 -10.68
CA SER A 345 2.30 12.31 -9.98
C SER A 345 0.79 12.50 -10.12
N VAL A 346 0.35 13.67 -10.57
CA VAL A 346 -1.09 14.00 -10.70
C VAL A 346 -1.51 14.35 -12.13
N HIS A 347 -0.56 14.54 -13.05
CA HIS A 347 -0.80 15.01 -14.41
C HIS A 347 0.09 14.30 -15.45
N ASP A 348 -0.50 13.86 -16.56
CA ASP A 348 0.22 13.13 -17.62
C ASP A 348 0.97 14.06 -18.59
N GLY A 349 0.54 15.32 -18.68
CA GLY A 349 1.07 16.34 -19.59
C GLY A 349 -0.04 17.10 -20.31
N GLU A 350 -1.20 16.46 -20.48
CA GLU A 350 -2.41 16.99 -21.12
C GLU A 350 -3.61 17.00 -20.16
N ASN A 351 -3.79 15.93 -19.38
CA ASN A 351 -4.92 15.74 -18.48
C ASN A 351 -4.47 15.42 -17.04
N TYR A 352 -5.38 15.68 -16.10
CA TYR A 352 -5.25 15.19 -14.74
C TYR A 352 -5.41 13.66 -14.70
N VAL A 353 -4.43 12.99 -14.10
CA VAL A 353 -4.54 11.57 -13.75
C VAL A 353 -5.35 11.41 -12.46
N HIS A 354 -5.24 12.38 -11.55
CA HIS A 354 -6.14 12.50 -10.40
C HIS A 354 -6.91 13.82 -10.50
N GLU A 355 -8.20 13.70 -10.79
CA GLU A 355 -9.15 14.81 -10.73
C GLU A 355 -9.27 15.35 -9.30
N PRO A 356 -9.49 16.66 -9.08
CA PRO A 356 -9.59 17.25 -7.74
C PRO A 356 -10.94 16.91 -7.08
N LEU A 357 -11.16 15.62 -6.80
CA LEU A 357 -12.33 15.08 -6.13
C LEU A 357 -11.98 14.66 -4.69
N ARG A 358 -13.01 14.58 -3.85
CA ARG A 358 -12.93 14.04 -2.50
C ARG A 358 -13.52 12.63 -2.47
N LEU A 359 -12.99 11.79 -1.60
CA LEU A 359 -13.35 10.38 -1.51
C LEU A 359 -14.85 10.18 -1.24
N ASN A 360 -15.49 9.34 -2.06
CA ASN A 360 -16.84 8.82 -1.82
C ASN A 360 -16.77 7.49 -1.06
N ALA A 361 -17.17 7.48 0.21
CA ALA A 361 -17.24 6.29 1.03
C ALA A 361 -18.65 5.69 0.97
N VAL A 362 -18.78 4.48 0.46
CA VAL A 362 -20.03 3.73 0.38
C VAL A 362 -19.95 2.54 1.34
N ILE A 363 -20.82 2.49 2.33
CA ILE A 363 -20.80 1.47 3.37
C ILE A 363 -22.16 0.78 3.45
N GLU A 364 -22.17 -0.55 3.37
CA GLU A 364 -23.36 -1.37 3.66
C GLU A 364 -23.45 -1.62 5.16
N ALA A 365 -24.20 -0.78 5.87
CA ALA A 365 -24.45 -0.88 7.30
C ALA A 365 -25.71 -0.07 7.71
N PRO A 366 -26.33 -0.34 8.86
CA PRO A 366 -27.38 0.49 9.42
C PRO A 366 -26.90 1.93 9.67
N VAL A 367 -27.77 2.91 9.39
CA VAL A 367 -27.46 4.34 9.56
C VAL A 367 -27.16 4.67 11.02
N GLU A 368 -27.91 4.07 11.93
CA GLU A 368 -27.80 4.24 13.36
C GLU A 368 -26.41 3.79 13.85
N ALA A 369 -25.95 2.62 13.39
CA ALA A 369 -24.63 2.09 13.72
C ALA A 369 -23.51 3.00 13.21
N MET A 370 -23.62 3.51 11.97
CA MET A 370 -22.64 4.47 11.44
C MET A 370 -22.64 5.80 12.21
N ASN A 371 -23.81 6.32 12.57
CA ASN A 371 -23.94 7.54 13.37
C ASN A 371 -23.32 7.36 14.77
N ASP A 372 -23.51 6.20 15.40
CA ASP A 372 -22.92 5.89 16.70
C ASP A 372 -21.39 5.89 16.65
N VAL A 373 -20.80 5.32 15.59
CA VAL A 373 -19.35 5.37 15.36
C VAL A 373 -18.88 6.81 15.15
N ILE A 374 -19.56 7.59 14.30
CA ILE A 374 -19.24 9.01 14.07
C ILE A 374 -19.32 9.83 15.37
N ALA A 375 -20.29 9.54 16.24
CA ALA A 375 -20.42 10.22 17.52
C ALA A 375 -19.24 9.95 18.46
N ARG A 376 -18.73 8.70 18.49
CA ARG A 376 -17.59 8.29 19.31
C ARG A 376 -16.26 8.87 18.84
N HIS A 377 -16.08 9.11 17.54
CA HIS A 377 -14.77 9.47 16.95
C HIS A 377 -14.74 10.88 16.38
N ALA A 378 -14.12 11.82 17.11
CA ALA A 378 -14.05 13.22 16.71
C ALA A 378 -13.36 13.44 15.36
N GLY A 379 -12.23 12.77 15.10
CA GLY A 379 -11.51 12.91 13.83
C GLY A 379 -12.33 12.42 12.62
N LEU A 380 -13.04 11.30 12.76
CA LEU A 380 -13.97 10.82 11.73
C LEU A 380 -15.13 11.79 11.52
N ARG A 381 -15.72 12.29 12.61
CA ARG A 381 -16.79 13.29 12.54
C ARG A 381 -16.36 14.54 11.80
N ASP A 382 -15.17 15.06 12.09
CA ASP A 382 -14.64 16.24 11.42
C ASP A 382 -14.41 15.99 9.91
N LEU A 383 -14.03 14.78 9.51
CA LEU A 383 -13.90 14.43 8.09
C LEU A 383 -15.24 14.47 7.36
N VAL A 384 -16.29 13.87 7.93
CA VAL A 384 -17.60 13.75 7.25
C VAL A 384 -18.46 15.01 7.40
N ASP A 385 -18.42 15.69 8.56
CA ASP A 385 -19.22 16.90 8.79
C ASP A 385 -18.71 18.10 7.99
N ASN A 386 -17.39 18.19 7.75
CA ASN A 386 -16.79 19.23 6.93
C ASN A 386 -16.69 18.85 5.44
N GLY A 387 -17.24 17.68 5.06
CA GLY A 387 -17.26 17.22 3.67
C GLY A 387 -15.88 16.94 3.08
N TRP A 388 -14.90 16.57 3.90
CA TRP A 388 -13.62 16.04 3.41
C TRP A 388 -13.76 14.61 2.88
N VAL A 389 -14.76 13.88 3.37
CA VAL A 389 -15.22 12.59 2.84
C VAL A 389 -16.73 12.68 2.62
N HIS A 390 -17.20 12.20 1.47
CA HIS A 390 -18.63 12.04 1.22
C HIS A 390 -19.07 10.65 1.64
N LEU A 391 -19.95 10.55 2.63
CA LEU A 391 -20.41 9.26 3.16
C LEU A 391 -21.80 8.90 2.61
N PHE A 392 -21.91 7.66 2.13
CA PHE A 392 -23.09 7.07 1.56
C PHE A 392 -23.40 5.73 2.21
N GLN A 393 -24.69 5.47 2.40
CA GLN A 393 -25.20 4.21 2.90
C GLN A 393 -25.69 3.37 1.72
N MET A 394 -25.20 2.14 1.66
CA MET A 394 -25.74 1.08 0.82
C MET A 394 -26.78 0.28 1.62
N ASP A 395 -27.97 0.08 1.05
CA ASP A 395 -29.03 -0.73 1.65
C ASP A 395 -28.80 -2.23 1.47
N GLU A 396 -29.66 -3.04 2.08
CA GLU A 396 -29.59 -4.51 2.03
C GLU A 396 -29.83 -5.07 0.61
N ASP A 397 -30.41 -4.28 -0.29
CA ASP A 397 -30.56 -4.63 -1.70
C ASP A 397 -29.31 -4.26 -2.53
N GLY A 398 -28.33 -3.59 -1.92
CA GLY A 398 -27.10 -3.15 -2.57
C GLY A 398 -27.25 -1.83 -3.34
N ARG A 399 -28.28 -1.04 -3.06
CA ARG A 399 -28.48 0.29 -3.64
C ARG A 399 -27.90 1.36 -2.72
N ILE A 400 -27.24 2.35 -3.31
CA ILE A 400 -26.83 3.55 -2.56
C ILE A 400 -28.10 4.37 -2.29
N ALA A 401 -28.60 4.26 -1.06
CA ALA A 401 -29.94 4.71 -0.70
C ALA A 401 -29.95 6.05 0.02
N LYS A 402 -28.89 6.38 0.77
CA LYS A 402 -28.82 7.61 1.56
C LYS A 402 -27.44 8.26 1.48
N ARG A 403 -27.41 9.59 1.55
CA ARG A 403 -26.20 10.41 1.66
C ARG A 403 -26.17 11.12 3.01
N TYR A 404 -25.02 11.11 3.66
CA TYR A 404 -24.79 11.87 4.88
C TYR A 404 -24.73 13.37 4.59
N THR A 405 -25.47 14.19 5.34
CA THR A 405 -25.56 15.65 5.16
C THR A 405 -25.03 16.44 6.36
N GLY A 406 -24.32 15.77 7.26
CA GLY A 406 -23.69 16.38 8.44
C GLY A 406 -24.54 16.27 9.70
N LYS A 407 -23.86 16.28 10.86
CA LYS A 407 -24.46 16.27 12.20
C LYS A 407 -25.43 15.11 12.43
N GLY A 408 -25.08 13.91 11.99
CA GLY A 408 -25.89 12.69 12.15
C GLY A 408 -27.08 12.57 11.20
N ARG A 409 -27.24 13.49 10.23
CA ARG A 409 -28.40 13.51 9.33
C ARG A 409 -28.10 12.88 7.98
N TRP A 410 -29.12 12.27 7.41
CA TRP A 410 -29.05 11.55 6.13
C TRP A 410 -30.21 11.97 5.24
N GLU A 411 -29.95 12.09 3.95
CA GLU A 411 -30.92 12.40 2.90
C GLU A 411 -31.09 11.17 2.00
N ALA A 412 -32.33 10.83 1.64
CA ALA A 412 -32.60 9.74 0.73
C ALA A 412 -32.23 10.14 -0.71
N LEU A 413 -31.51 9.26 -1.41
CA LEU A 413 -31.16 9.45 -2.81
C LEU A 413 -32.25 8.87 -3.70
N GLY A 414 -32.79 9.68 -4.61
CA GLY A 414 -33.70 9.22 -5.66
C GLY A 414 -32.93 8.61 -6.83
N GLY A 415 -33.58 7.75 -7.62
CA GLY A 415 -32.96 7.06 -8.77
C GLY A 415 -32.43 7.96 -9.91
N ASN A 416 -32.65 9.28 -9.84
CA ASN A 416 -32.19 10.29 -10.81
C ASN A 416 -31.22 11.32 -10.18
N ASP A 417 -30.68 11.05 -8.99
CA ASP A 417 -29.78 12.01 -8.33
C ASP A 417 -28.43 12.09 -9.09
N PRO A 418 -28.00 13.28 -9.56
CA PRO A 418 -26.72 13.46 -10.27
C PRO A 418 -25.50 13.00 -9.46
N VAL A 419 -25.61 12.88 -8.13
CA VAL A 419 -24.55 12.33 -7.28
C VAL A 419 -24.26 10.86 -7.56
N MET A 420 -25.25 10.10 -8.04
CA MET A 420 -25.09 8.69 -8.41
C MET A 420 -24.21 8.50 -9.66
N ALA A 421 -24.11 9.52 -10.53
CA ALA A 421 -23.26 9.47 -11.73
C ALA A 421 -21.77 9.69 -11.43
N ASN A 422 -21.43 10.33 -10.31
CA ASN A 422 -20.05 10.59 -9.87
C ASN A 422 -19.57 9.62 -8.77
N ALA A 423 -20.49 8.81 -8.22
CA ALA A 423 -20.18 7.78 -7.22
C ALA A 423 -19.89 6.39 -7.85
N ALA A 424 -20.16 6.23 -9.16
CA ALA A 424 -19.99 5.00 -9.91
C ALA A 424 -18.60 4.91 -10.56
#